data_AF-A0A7S0LTV8-F1
#
_entry.id   AF-A0A7S0LTV8-F1
#
_cell.length_a   1.000
_cell.length_b   1.000
_cell.length_c   1.000
_cell.angle_alpha   90.00
_cell.angle_beta   90.00
_cell.angle_gamma   90.00
#
_symmetry.space_group_name_H-M   'P 1'
#
loop_
_entity.id
_entity.type
_entity.pdbx_description
1 polymer ?
#
loop_
_entity_poly.entity_id
_entity_poly.type
_entity_poly.pdbx_seq_one_letter_code
_entity_poly.pdbx_strand_id
1 'polypeptide(L)'
;STSSSAIRMRFLFFFGALGVNALSMAPRSQFPQASQQTVRTARIHSFAVCKVTEDDVEAAVELAEQLWAEALKARERADCLSEKAAEQAELAQASAEEATASMDSATTFRLSMLGDARIAMDSQLNAGSLLSEAVEAAEAAELFEAKAEEALTASEKAIEQHLVDFPDADSE
;
A
#
# COMPACT_ATOMS: atom_id res chain seq x y z
N SER A 1 -27.80 -37.13 -16.76
CA SER A 1 -26.89 -37.41 -15.64
C SER A 1 -26.28 -36.10 -15.19
N THR A 2 -26.83 -35.42 -14.18
CA THR A 2 -26.62 -35.63 -12.73
C THR A 2 -25.16 -35.49 -12.32
N SER A 3 -24.84 -34.36 -11.67
CA SER A 3 -24.29 -34.27 -10.29
C SER A 3 -23.34 -33.08 -10.21
N SER A 4 -23.77 -31.92 -9.71
CA SER A 4 -23.86 -31.58 -8.28
C SER A 4 -22.47 -31.29 -7.67
N SER A 5 -22.17 -30.02 -7.39
CA SER A 5 -21.95 -29.53 -6.02
C SER A 5 -21.58 -28.05 -6.04
N ALA A 6 -22.57 -27.22 -5.67
CA ALA A 6 -22.38 -25.84 -5.29
C ALA A 6 -21.79 -25.79 -3.87
N ILE A 7 -20.62 -25.16 -3.71
CA ILE A 7 -20.08 -24.84 -2.39
C ILE A 7 -20.37 -23.37 -2.12
N ARG A 8 -21.51 -23.13 -1.47
CA ARG A 8 -21.82 -21.85 -0.82
C ARG A 8 -21.09 -21.83 0.54
N MET A 9 -19.95 -21.16 0.63
CA MET A 9 -19.40 -20.80 1.95
C MET A 9 -20.13 -19.57 2.48
N ARG A 10 -20.92 -19.81 3.51
CA ARG A 10 -21.75 -18.87 4.23
C ARG A 10 -20.93 -18.43 5.45
N PHE A 11 -20.22 -17.32 5.34
CA PHE A 11 -19.53 -16.69 6.49
C PHE A 11 -20.59 -16.05 7.40
N LEU A 12 -20.90 -16.75 8.51
CA LEU A 12 -21.67 -16.21 9.62
C LEU A 12 -20.70 -15.47 10.55
N PHE A 13 -20.67 -14.14 10.46
CA PHE A 13 -20.07 -13.29 11.48
C PHE A 13 -20.97 -13.27 12.72
N PHE A 14 -20.53 -13.93 13.77
CA PHE A 14 -21.06 -13.81 15.13
C PHE A 14 -20.32 -12.67 15.83
N PHE A 15 -20.84 -11.43 15.74
CA PHE A 15 -20.37 -10.34 16.60
C PHE A 15 -21.12 -10.40 17.93
N GLY A 16 -20.42 -10.89 18.95
CA GLY A 16 -20.88 -10.91 20.33
C GLY A 16 -20.97 -9.49 20.88
N ALA A 17 -22.17 -9.12 21.31
CA ALA A 17 -22.45 -7.95 22.10
C ALA A 17 -21.98 -8.16 23.55
N LEU A 18 -21.08 -7.30 24.03
CA LEU A 18 -20.86 -7.08 25.45
C LEU A 18 -20.88 -5.56 25.69
N GLY A 19 -21.98 -5.10 26.25
CA GLY A 19 -22.09 -3.77 26.81
C GLY A 19 -21.46 -3.71 28.20
N VAL A 20 -20.88 -2.56 28.53
CA VAL A 20 -20.74 -2.11 29.91
C VAL A 20 -21.03 -0.62 29.96
N ASN A 21 -22.10 -0.27 30.66
CA ASN A 21 -22.44 1.07 31.11
C ASN A 21 -21.37 1.59 32.08
N ALA A 22 -20.94 2.84 31.92
CA ALA A 22 -20.38 3.62 33.03
C ALA A 22 -20.87 5.07 32.95
N LEU A 23 -21.73 5.35 33.93
CA LEU A 23 -22.31 6.60 34.37
C LEU A 23 -21.24 7.48 35.06
N SER A 24 -21.21 8.80 34.81
CA SER A 24 -20.84 9.90 35.75
C SER A 24 -20.46 11.15 34.93
N MET A 25 -21.21 12.25 34.83
CA MET A 25 -21.70 13.24 35.83
C MET A 25 -20.69 14.38 36.14
N ALA A 26 -20.82 15.47 35.36
CA ALA A 26 -20.57 16.91 35.68
C ALA A 26 -19.11 17.38 35.95
N PRO A 27 -18.77 18.72 35.91
CA PRO A 27 -19.62 19.91 35.76
C PRO A 27 -19.19 20.94 34.68
N ARG A 28 -20.13 21.85 34.40
CA ARG A 28 -19.96 23.13 33.70
C ARG A 28 -18.82 23.96 34.30
N SER A 29 -17.95 24.49 33.44
CA SER A 29 -17.24 25.76 33.71
C SER A 29 -17.51 26.72 32.55
N GLN A 30 -18.23 27.79 32.87
CA GLN A 30 -18.33 29.00 32.07
C GLN A 30 -16.97 29.71 32.12
N PHE A 31 -16.42 30.06 30.96
CA PHE A 31 -15.42 31.12 30.86
C PHE A 31 -15.76 32.06 29.69
N PRO A 32 -15.36 33.34 29.80
CA PRO A 32 -16.14 34.47 29.33
C PRO A 32 -15.93 34.80 27.84
N GLN A 33 -16.98 35.41 27.28
CA GLN A 33 -16.93 36.17 26.03
C GLN A 33 -15.84 37.24 26.12
N ALA A 34 -14.77 37.05 25.35
CA ALA A 34 -13.76 38.07 25.12
C ALA A 34 -13.87 38.55 23.66
N SER A 35 -14.23 39.83 23.55
CA SER A 35 -13.86 40.77 22.49
C SER A 35 -14.25 40.42 21.05
N GLN A 36 -15.25 41.16 20.58
CA GLN A 36 -15.39 41.58 19.19
C GLN A 36 -14.05 42.13 18.69
N GLN A 37 -13.28 41.31 17.98
CA GLN A 37 -12.17 41.79 17.17
C GLN A 37 -12.74 42.22 15.82
N THR A 38 -12.67 43.54 15.61
CA THR A 38 -12.84 44.25 14.36
C THR A 38 -12.37 43.45 13.16
N VAL A 39 -13.30 43.12 12.26
CA VAL A 39 -12.99 42.68 10.90
C VAL A 39 -12.32 43.85 10.18
N ARG A 40 -11.00 43.96 10.32
CA ARG A 40 -10.19 44.72 9.39
C ARG A 40 -10.22 43.91 8.10
N THR A 41 -11.07 44.34 7.18
CA THR A 41 -11.06 43.94 5.78
C THR A 41 -9.62 44.02 5.28
N ALA A 42 -9.00 42.85 5.21
CA ALA A 42 -7.67 42.67 4.68
C ALA A 42 -7.67 43.22 3.26
N ARG A 43 -6.59 43.94 2.93
CA ARG A 43 -6.24 44.35 1.58
C ARG A 43 -6.57 43.23 0.61
N ILE A 44 -7.34 43.55 -0.42
CA ILE A 44 -7.43 42.74 -1.63
C ILE A 44 -5.99 42.64 -2.14
N HIS A 45 -5.33 41.52 -1.85
CA HIS A 45 -4.12 41.14 -2.56
C HIS A 45 -4.56 41.01 -4.01
N SER A 46 -4.15 41.99 -4.81
CA SER A 46 -4.11 41.88 -6.26
C SER A 46 -3.55 40.50 -6.59
N PHE A 47 -4.40 39.60 -7.07
CA PHE A 47 -4.00 38.30 -7.62
C PHE A 47 -3.01 38.60 -8.74
N ALA A 48 -1.72 38.54 -8.43
CA ALA A 48 -0.70 38.45 -9.46
C ALA A 48 -1.00 37.15 -10.19
N VAL A 49 -1.44 37.26 -11.45
CA VAL A 49 -1.61 36.11 -12.33
C VAL A 49 -0.20 35.58 -12.56
N CYS A 50 0.20 34.56 -11.80
CA CYS A 50 1.43 33.82 -12.06
C CYS A 50 1.20 33.03 -13.34
N LYS A 51 1.86 33.44 -14.42
CA LYS A 51 1.90 32.68 -15.66
C LYS A 51 2.71 31.40 -15.45
N VAL A 52 2.30 30.31 -16.08
CA VAL A 52 3.05 29.05 -16.05
C VAL A 52 4.19 29.14 -17.06
N THR A 53 5.43 29.03 -16.59
CA THR A 53 6.63 29.09 -17.43
C THR A 53 7.02 27.71 -17.96
N GLU A 54 7.92 27.66 -18.95
CA GLU A 54 8.48 26.41 -19.47
C GLU A 54 9.19 25.61 -18.36
N ASP A 55 9.97 26.30 -17.50
CA ASP A 55 10.63 25.69 -16.34
C ASP A 55 9.63 25.01 -15.38
N ASP A 56 8.44 25.59 -15.20
CA ASP A 56 7.38 25.01 -14.34
C ASP A 56 6.81 23.73 -14.97
N VAL A 57 6.68 23.69 -16.30
CA VAL A 57 6.24 22.52 -17.05
C VAL A 57 7.30 21.42 -16.99
N GLU A 58 8.56 21.76 -17.24
CA GLU A 58 9.68 20.82 -17.18
C GLU A 58 9.78 20.19 -15.78
N ALA A 59 9.73 21.00 -14.73
CA ALA A 59 9.75 20.49 -13.36
C ALA A 59 8.56 19.55 -13.04
N ALA A 60 7.38 19.82 -13.60
CA ALA A 60 6.21 18.97 -13.42
C ALA A 60 6.37 17.61 -14.13
N VAL A 61 6.94 17.60 -15.34
CA VAL A 61 7.22 16.37 -16.09
C VAL A 61 8.31 15.55 -15.40
N GLU A 62 9.42 16.19 -14.99
CA GLU A 62 10.50 15.52 -14.27
C GLU A 62 10.00 14.82 -12.99
N LEU A 63 9.08 15.48 -12.26
CA LEU A 63 8.48 14.89 -11.06
C LEU A 63 7.63 13.65 -11.40
N ALA A 64 6.85 13.70 -12.48
CA ALA A 64 6.06 12.56 -12.94
C ALA A 64 6.97 11.38 -13.35
N GLU A 65 8.07 11.65 -14.07
CA GLU A 65 9.06 10.64 -14.46
C GLU A 65 9.75 10.00 -13.25
N GLN A 66 10.13 10.81 -12.25
CA GLN A 66 10.74 10.32 -11.01
C GLN A 66 9.79 9.38 -10.26
N LEU A 67 8.51 9.75 -10.13
CA LEU A 67 7.51 8.90 -9.47
C LEU A 67 7.27 7.59 -10.22
N TRP A 68 7.25 7.61 -11.55
CA TRP A 68 7.19 6.40 -12.37
C TRP A 68 8.41 5.50 -12.18
N ALA A 69 9.60 6.08 -12.06
CA ALA A 69 10.82 5.32 -11.78
C ALA A 69 10.78 4.67 -10.38
N GLU A 70 10.20 5.36 -9.38
CA GLU A 70 9.99 4.79 -8.03
C GLU A 70 8.95 3.67 -8.04
N ALA A 71 7.84 3.84 -8.77
CA ALA A 71 6.84 2.80 -8.97
C ALA A 71 7.44 1.53 -9.58
N LEU A 72 8.26 1.67 -10.63
CA LEU A 72 8.92 0.54 -11.28
C LEU A 72 9.84 -0.21 -10.31
N LYS A 73 10.68 0.52 -9.56
CA LYS A 73 11.56 -0.09 -8.55
C LYS A 73 10.78 -0.85 -7.47
N ALA A 74 9.62 -0.32 -7.06
CA ALA A 74 8.77 -0.98 -6.09
C ALA A 74 8.16 -2.27 -6.65
N ARG A 75 7.72 -2.29 -7.93
CA ARG A 75 7.27 -3.51 -8.61
C ARG A 75 8.36 -4.56 -8.72
N GLU A 76 9.55 -4.18 -9.20
CA GLU A 76 10.68 -5.10 -9.31
C GLU A 76 11.05 -5.72 -7.95
N ARG A 77 10.95 -4.94 -6.87
CA ARG A 77 11.16 -5.43 -5.52
C ARG A 77 10.07 -6.43 -5.10
N ALA A 78 8.80 -6.14 -5.38
CA ALA A 78 7.69 -7.04 -5.10
C ALA A 78 7.85 -8.38 -5.83
N ASP A 79 8.21 -8.34 -7.12
CA ASP A 79 8.46 -9.52 -7.94
C ASP A 79 9.62 -10.35 -7.37
N CYS A 80 10.74 -9.71 -7.05
CA CYS A 80 11.90 -10.37 -6.44
C CYS A 80 11.56 -11.06 -5.11
N LEU A 81 10.74 -10.43 -4.26
CA LEU A 81 10.31 -11.00 -2.98
C LEU A 81 9.35 -12.16 -3.19
N SER A 82 8.44 -12.05 -4.16
CA SER A 82 7.50 -13.12 -4.54
C SER A 82 8.24 -14.36 -5.05
N GLU A 83 9.24 -14.19 -5.92
CA GLU A 83 10.10 -15.27 -6.40
C GLU A 83 10.82 -15.96 -5.24
N LYS A 84 11.45 -15.20 -4.35
CA LYS A 84 12.11 -15.77 -3.16
C LYS A 84 11.14 -16.48 -2.24
N ALA A 85 9.92 -15.97 -2.09
CA ALA A 85 8.90 -16.62 -1.29
C ALA A 85 8.47 -17.96 -1.89
N ALA A 86 8.33 -18.03 -3.21
CA ALA A 86 8.05 -19.27 -3.92
C ALA A 86 9.17 -20.29 -3.75
N GLU A 87 10.44 -19.88 -3.91
CA GLU A 87 11.61 -20.74 -3.66
C GLU A 87 11.62 -21.30 -2.23
N GLN A 88 11.36 -20.45 -1.22
CA GLN A 88 11.31 -20.89 0.18
C GLN A 88 10.12 -21.83 0.45
N ALA A 89 8.97 -21.61 -0.19
CA ALA A 89 7.82 -22.49 -0.09
C ALA A 89 8.11 -23.87 -0.70
N GLU A 90 8.80 -23.92 -1.85
CA GLU A 90 9.23 -25.18 -2.46
C GLU A 90 10.21 -25.95 -1.57
N LEU A 91 11.18 -25.25 -0.96
CA LEU A 91 12.11 -25.86 0.01
C LEU A 91 11.37 -26.36 1.26
N ALA A 92 10.39 -25.60 1.77
CA ALA A 92 9.55 -26.01 2.89
C ALA A 92 8.74 -27.28 2.54
N GLN A 93 8.18 -27.33 1.34
CA GLN A 93 7.44 -28.50 0.87
C GLN A 93 8.36 -29.72 0.74
N ALA A 94 9.51 -29.58 0.08
CA ALA A 94 10.46 -30.68 -0.09
C ALA A 94 10.95 -31.23 1.26
N SER A 95 11.27 -30.35 2.22
CA SER A 95 11.66 -30.76 3.57
C SER A 95 10.52 -31.40 4.37
N ALA A 96 9.27 -30.94 4.19
CA ALA A 96 8.10 -31.56 4.80
C ALA A 96 7.83 -32.97 4.22
N GLU A 97 7.97 -33.13 2.90
CA GLU A 97 7.85 -34.43 2.22
C GLU A 97 8.94 -35.41 2.68
N GLU A 98 10.19 -34.95 2.84
CA GLU A 98 11.27 -35.77 3.37
C GLU A 98 11.04 -36.14 4.85
N ALA A 99 10.60 -35.19 5.68
CA ALA A 99 10.26 -35.42 7.07
C ALA A 99 9.14 -36.46 7.21
N THR A 100 8.06 -36.32 6.43
CA THR A 100 6.94 -37.28 6.44
C THR A 100 7.36 -38.67 5.95
N ALA A 101 8.14 -38.77 4.87
CA ALA A 101 8.68 -40.05 4.42
C ALA A 101 9.59 -40.73 5.47
N SER A 102 10.39 -39.94 6.20
CA SER A 102 11.21 -40.44 7.30
C SER A 102 10.37 -40.96 8.47
N MET A 103 9.25 -40.29 8.78
CA MET A 103 8.33 -40.69 9.83
C MET A 103 7.55 -41.97 9.47
N ASP A 104 7.07 -42.07 8.23
CA ASP A 104 6.32 -43.23 7.74
C ASP A 104 7.17 -44.51 7.67
N SER A 105 8.47 -44.35 7.35
CA SER A 105 9.41 -45.47 7.29
C SER A 105 9.98 -45.88 8.65
N ALA A 106 9.79 -45.09 9.69
CA ALA A 106 10.37 -45.35 11.00
C ALA A 106 9.45 -46.14 11.93
N THR A 107 9.99 -47.22 12.49
CA THR A 107 9.29 -48.03 13.51
C THR A 107 9.36 -47.42 14.92
N THR A 108 10.17 -46.38 15.14
CA THR A 108 10.31 -45.71 16.44
C THR A 108 10.62 -44.23 16.24
N PHE A 109 9.91 -43.37 16.98
CA PHE A 109 10.10 -41.92 16.93
C PHE A 109 11.50 -41.52 17.42
N ARG A 110 12.19 -40.66 16.65
CA ARG A 110 13.54 -40.14 16.98
C ARG A 110 13.51 -38.63 17.06
N LEU A 111 14.33 -38.07 17.96
CA LEU A 111 14.44 -36.62 18.14
C LEU A 111 14.88 -35.88 16.86
N SER A 112 15.60 -36.55 15.96
CA SER A 112 15.99 -36.00 14.65
C SER A 112 14.78 -35.60 13.79
N MET A 113 13.69 -36.37 13.84
CA MET A 113 12.46 -36.06 13.08
C MET A 113 11.81 -34.74 13.52
N LEU A 114 11.98 -34.36 14.79
CA LEU A 114 11.52 -33.07 15.28
C LEU A 114 12.37 -31.92 14.71
N GLY A 115 13.67 -32.17 14.48
CA GLY A 115 14.56 -31.22 13.81
C GLY A 115 14.13 -30.98 12.37
N ASP A 116 13.85 -32.04 11.62
CA ASP A 116 13.43 -31.95 10.21
C ASP A 116 12.08 -31.24 10.07
N ALA A 117 11.11 -31.58 10.94
CA ALA A 117 9.82 -30.89 11.00
C ALA A 117 9.96 -29.40 11.34
N ARG A 118 10.91 -29.04 12.21
CA ARG A 118 11.19 -27.64 12.53
C ARG A 118 11.79 -26.89 11.35
N ILE A 119 12.70 -27.50 10.59
CA ILE A 119 13.27 -26.89 9.38
C ILE A 119 12.16 -26.57 8.37
N ALA A 120 11.24 -27.50 8.14
CA ALA A 120 10.09 -27.27 7.25
C ALA A 120 9.18 -26.14 7.76
N MET A 121 8.91 -26.08 9.07
CA MET A 121 8.12 -25.00 9.68
C MET A 121 8.82 -23.64 9.58
N ASP A 122 10.12 -23.57 9.87
CA ASP A 122 10.90 -22.34 9.81
C ASP A 122 10.92 -21.79 8.37
N SER A 123 11.11 -22.65 7.37
CA SER A 123 11.04 -22.27 5.94
C SER A 123 9.65 -21.77 5.54
N GLN A 124 8.58 -22.40 6.02
CA GLN A 124 7.20 -21.94 5.76
C GLN A 124 6.92 -20.55 6.37
N LEU A 125 7.42 -20.29 7.59
CA LEU A 125 7.31 -18.98 8.23
C LEU A 125 8.08 -17.91 7.45
N ASN A 126 9.29 -18.25 6.97
CA ASN A 126 10.10 -17.35 6.15
C ASN A 126 9.41 -17.03 4.82
N ALA A 127 8.85 -18.04 4.14
CA ALA A 127 8.05 -17.82 2.93
C ALA A 127 6.85 -16.91 3.19
N GLY A 128 6.17 -17.08 4.32
CA GLY A 128 5.08 -16.21 4.75
C GLY A 128 5.50 -14.76 4.98
N SER A 129 6.66 -14.53 5.62
CA SER A 129 7.23 -13.19 5.81
C SER A 129 7.55 -12.52 4.47
N LEU A 130 8.20 -13.25 3.56
CA LEU A 130 8.55 -12.75 2.23
C LEU A 130 7.30 -12.40 1.41
N LEU A 131 6.23 -13.18 1.50
CA LEU A 131 4.94 -12.85 0.88
C LEU A 131 4.34 -11.58 1.45
N SER A 132 4.39 -11.39 2.77
CA SER A 132 3.90 -10.15 3.40
C SER A 132 4.68 -8.93 2.89
N GLU A 133 6.01 -9.03 2.84
CA GLU A 133 6.87 -7.97 2.31
C GLU A 133 6.63 -7.72 0.82
N ALA A 134 6.36 -8.77 0.03
CA ALA A 134 6.03 -8.65 -1.39
C ALA A 134 4.71 -7.88 -1.60
N VAL A 135 3.69 -8.16 -0.77
CA VAL A 135 2.41 -7.43 -0.80
C VAL A 135 2.62 -5.97 -0.43
N GLU A 136 3.36 -5.67 0.64
CA GLU A 136 3.66 -4.29 1.04
C GLU A 136 4.41 -3.52 -0.06
N ALA A 137 5.36 -4.18 -0.75
CA ALA A 137 6.07 -3.58 -1.88
C ALA A 137 5.16 -3.34 -3.09
N ALA A 138 4.21 -4.24 -3.36
CA ALA A 138 3.22 -4.08 -4.41
C ALA A 138 2.24 -2.93 -4.10
N GLU A 139 1.74 -2.82 -2.87
CA GLU A 139 0.90 -1.71 -2.43
C GLU A 139 1.64 -0.36 -2.52
N ALA A 140 2.94 -0.34 -2.17
CA ALA A 140 3.77 0.84 -2.35
C ALA A 140 3.90 1.23 -3.83
N ALA A 141 4.07 0.24 -4.73
CA ALA A 141 4.11 0.49 -6.16
C ALA A 141 2.81 1.11 -6.67
N GLU A 142 1.65 0.55 -6.31
CA GLU A 142 0.33 1.10 -6.66
C GLU A 142 0.16 2.55 -6.18
N LEU A 143 0.65 2.87 -4.98
CA LEU A 143 0.62 4.22 -4.44
C LEU A 143 1.53 5.19 -5.21
N PHE A 144 2.71 4.75 -5.66
CA PHE A 144 3.58 5.56 -6.51
C PHE A 144 2.97 5.77 -7.90
N GLU A 145 2.34 4.75 -8.49
CA GLU A 145 1.65 4.87 -9.78
C GLU A 145 0.52 5.89 -9.71
N ALA A 146 -0.32 5.82 -8.68
CA ALA A 146 -1.40 6.79 -8.49
C ALA A 146 -0.87 8.24 -8.39
N LYS A 147 0.23 8.44 -7.68
CA LYS A 147 0.89 9.76 -7.58
C LYS A 147 1.52 10.18 -8.91
N ALA A 148 2.12 9.25 -9.64
CA ALA A 148 2.72 9.52 -10.94
C ALA A 148 1.66 9.93 -11.97
N GLU A 149 0.49 9.28 -11.95
CA GLU A 149 -0.66 9.66 -12.78
C GLU A 149 -1.21 11.04 -12.41
N GLU A 150 -1.30 11.36 -11.11
CA GLU A 150 -1.69 12.70 -10.65
C GLU A 150 -0.69 13.76 -11.11
N ALA A 151 0.61 13.50 -10.96
CA ALA A 151 1.68 14.38 -11.42
C ALA A 151 1.67 14.57 -12.93
N LEU A 152 1.44 13.50 -13.69
CA LEU A 152 1.31 13.56 -15.15
C LEU A 152 0.12 14.44 -15.54
N THR A 153 -1.04 14.22 -14.92
CA THR A 153 -2.24 15.05 -15.16
C THR A 153 -2.00 16.52 -14.81
N ALA A 154 -1.22 16.79 -13.75
CA ALA A 154 -0.84 18.15 -13.38
C ALA A 154 0.11 18.77 -14.40
N SER A 155 1.06 18.00 -14.94
CA SER A 155 1.98 18.44 -15.99
C SER A 155 1.24 18.73 -17.30
N GLU A 156 0.28 17.90 -17.70
CA GLU A 156 -0.57 18.12 -18.87
C GLU A 156 -1.35 19.44 -18.76
N LYS A 157 -1.93 19.71 -17.58
CA LYS A 157 -2.59 20.99 -17.30
C LYS A 157 -1.63 22.18 -17.33
N ALA A 158 -0.40 22.00 -16.85
CA ALA A 158 0.63 23.04 -16.89
C ALA A 158 0.99 23.37 -18.34
N ILE A 159 1.14 22.35 -19.21
CA ILE A 159 1.36 22.53 -20.65
C ILE A 159 0.20 23.30 -21.28
N GLU A 160 -1.05 22.88 -21.03
CA GLU A 160 -2.24 23.56 -21.55
C GLU A 160 -2.28 25.04 -21.13
N GLN A 161 -1.97 25.33 -19.86
CA GLN A 161 -1.94 26.70 -19.35
C GLN A 161 -0.79 27.51 -19.96
N HIS A 162 0.39 26.91 -20.16
CA HIS A 162 1.52 27.56 -20.80
C HIS A 162 1.18 28.01 -22.22
N LEU A 163 0.51 27.16 -23.01
CA LEU A 163 0.05 27.48 -24.36
C LEU A 163 -0.95 28.65 -24.39
N VAL A 164 -1.78 28.78 -23.36
CA VAL A 164 -2.69 29.93 -23.20
C VAL A 164 -1.94 31.20 -22.80
N ASP A 165 -0.96 31.08 -21.90
CA ASP A 165 -0.19 32.22 -21.37
C ASP A 165 0.83 32.77 -22.39
N PHE A 166 1.25 31.93 -23.35
CA PHE A 166 2.25 32.18 -24.39
C PHE A 166 1.80 31.64 -25.77
N PRO A 167 0.75 32.20 -26.39
CA PRO A 167 0.17 31.69 -27.63
C PRO A 167 1.08 31.80 -28.86
N ASP A 168 2.13 32.64 -28.79
CA ASP A 168 3.09 32.82 -29.88
C ASP A 168 4.24 31.78 -29.84
N ALA A 169 4.33 30.96 -28.79
CA ALA A 169 5.42 30.00 -28.59
C ALA A 169 5.49 28.89 -29.66
N ASP A 170 4.34 28.53 -30.26
CA ASP A 170 4.27 27.49 -31.31
C ASP A 170 4.56 28.01 -32.74
N SER A 171 4.90 29.30 -32.89
CA SER A 171 4.94 29.99 -34.20
C SER A 171 6.33 30.04 -34.87
N GLU A 172 7.36 29.42 -34.29
CA GLU A 172 8.74 29.35 -34.83
C GLU A 172 9.11 27.93 -35.30
#